data_AF-A0A0S8J981-F1
#
_entry.id   AF-A0A0S8J981-F1
#
_cell.length_a   1.000
_cell.length_b   1.000
_cell.length_c   1.000
_cell.angle_alpha   90.00
_cell.angle_beta   90.00
_cell.angle_gamma   90.00
#
_symmetry.space_group_name_H-M   'P 1'
#
loop_
_entity.id
_entity.type
_entity.pdbx_description
1 polymer ?
#
loop_
_entity_poly.entity_id
_entity_poly.type
_entity_poly.pdbx_seq_one_letter_code
_entity_poly.pdbx_strand_id
1 'polypeptide(L)'
;MSFGRCKGFTLLELAIVMAIVGLLTVSIVGLYAAVAKRQREAKTIKEMECIREAVLGYYRNFLVLPSPDSGYVVPIDDLELPPTARTDEIYTGKYYAYVASNVGETLKVDGQSIGNTALVLISSGVNLEFEEENSDLADGEYTQDGTTANFDDILIYLSANELASSIAWSREIDEEVSVLNQAGRLLAENDDDGDGFVDEDPGGENCGVEDLPGNCDAITHWDLVTGVQSLVNGGLISNPDHLVDPWGTEYCWDSVNHEFYSAGPNKTDEGCGGDDICP
;
A
#
# COMPACT_ATOMS: atom_id res chain seq x y z
N MET A 1 40.12 -21.85 -63.78
CA MET A 1 38.95 -21.66 -62.90
C MET A 1 37.70 -21.99 -63.71
N SER A 2 37.05 -23.11 -63.40
CA SER A 2 35.82 -23.53 -64.07
C SER A 2 34.64 -22.83 -63.38
N PHE A 3 33.98 -21.92 -64.08
CA PHE A 3 32.73 -21.32 -63.62
C PHE A 3 31.63 -22.38 -63.72
N GLY A 4 31.24 -22.93 -62.56
CA GLY A 4 30.09 -23.82 -62.47
C GLY A 4 28.85 -23.13 -63.02
N ARG A 5 28.15 -23.80 -63.93
CA ARG A 5 26.88 -23.32 -64.50
C ARG A 5 25.88 -23.09 -63.38
N CYS A 6 25.70 -21.84 -62.96
CA CYS A 6 24.59 -21.45 -62.10
C CYS A 6 23.28 -21.70 -62.86
N LYS A 7 22.50 -22.69 -62.42
CA LYS A 7 21.11 -22.86 -62.89
C LYS A 7 20.35 -21.61 -62.45
N GLY A 8 19.88 -20.81 -63.40
CA GLY A 8 19.03 -19.66 -63.11
C GLY A 8 17.68 -20.12 -62.54
N PHE A 9 17.14 -19.36 -61.59
CA PHE A 9 15.79 -19.57 -61.08
C PHE A 9 14.77 -19.51 -62.21
N THR A 10 13.84 -20.46 -62.22
CA THR A 10 12.77 -20.43 -63.22
C THR A 10 11.74 -19.37 -62.84
N LEU A 11 11.14 -18.71 -63.84
CA LEU A 11 10.11 -17.69 -63.62
C LEU A 11 8.92 -18.25 -62.81
N LEU A 12 8.61 -19.52 -63.02
CA LEU A 12 7.58 -20.25 -62.29
C LEU A 12 7.91 -20.40 -60.80
N GLU A 13 9.17 -20.72 -60.46
CA GLU A 13 9.62 -20.86 -59.08
C GLU A 13 9.51 -19.53 -58.32
N LEU A 14 9.86 -18.42 -58.97
CA LEU A 14 9.69 -17.09 -58.38
C LEU A 14 8.21 -16.71 -58.20
N ALA A 15 7.34 -17.07 -59.14
CA ALA A 15 5.90 -16.82 -59.04
C ALA A 15 5.25 -17.58 -57.86
N ILE A 16 5.65 -18.84 -57.64
CA ILE A 16 5.17 -19.65 -56.51
C ILE A 16 5.64 -19.06 -55.18
N VAL A 17 6.90 -18.64 -55.09
CA VAL A 17 7.44 -18.01 -53.86
C VAL A 17 6.69 -16.73 -53.52
N MET A 18 6.43 -15.86 -54.50
CA MET A 18 5.70 -14.62 -54.27
C MET A 18 4.24 -14.88 -53.83
N ALA A 19 3.60 -15.92 -54.39
CA ALA A 19 2.25 -16.33 -53.97
C ALA A 19 2.22 -16.81 -52.51
N ILE A 20 3.20 -17.63 -52.11
CA ILE A 20 3.30 -18.13 -50.73
C ILE A 20 3.61 -16.99 -49.75
N VAL A 21 4.54 -16.08 -50.09
CA VAL A 21 4.87 -14.93 -49.25
C VAL A 21 3.67 -14.00 -49.10
N GLY A 22 2.92 -13.75 -50.17
CA GLY A 22 1.69 -12.96 -50.13
C GLY A 22 0.62 -13.56 -49.21
N LEU A 23 0.47 -14.88 -49.22
CA LEU A 23 -0.48 -15.56 -48.33
C LEU A 23 -0.02 -15.52 -46.87
N LEU A 24 1.28 -15.70 -46.60
CA LEU A 24 1.83 -15.65 -45.24
C LEU A 24 1.76 -14.24 -44.63
N THR A 25 2.02 -13.20 -45.42
CA THR A 25 2.00 -11.81 -44.92
C THR A 25 0.63 -11.38 -44.43
N VAL A 26 -0.45 -11.74 -45.13
CA VAL A 26 -1.83 -11.40 -44.70
C VAL A 26 -2.17 -12.04 -43.34
N SER A 27 -1.78 -13.29 -43.11
CA SER A 27 -2.06 -14.01 -41.86
C SER A 27 -1.31 -13.45 -40.65
N ILE A 28 -0.09 -12.91 -40.84
CA ILE A 28 0.75 -12.41 -39.74
C ILE A 28 0.24 -11.07 -39.19
N VAL A 29 -0.30 -10.20 -40.04
CA VAL A 29 -0.72 -8.84 -39.63
C VAL A 29 -1.83 -8.87 -38.57
N GLY A 30 -2.84 -9.74 -38.75
CA GLY A 30 -3.93 -9.87 -37.79
C GLY A 30 -3.47 -10.37 -36.41
N LEU A 31 -2.56 -11.34 -36.39
CA LEU A 31 -1.98 -11.85 -35.15
C LEU A 31 -1.14 -10.79 -34.44
N TYR A 32 -0.33 -10.04 -35.19
CA TYR A 32 0.50 -8.97 -34.62
C TYR A 32 -0.35 -7.87 -33.97
N ALA A 33 -1.43 -7.45 -34.62
CA ALA A 33 -2.35 -6.46 -34.07
C ALA A 33 -3.00 -6.94 -32.76
N ALA A 34 -3.45 -8.20 -32.70
CA ALA A 34 -4.03 -8.78 -31.50
C ALA A 34 -3.02 -8.92 -30.34
N VAL A 35 -1.78 -9.33 -30.63
CA VAL A 35 -0.71 -9.42 -29.64
C VAL A 35 -0.32 -8.03 -29.13
N ALA A 36 -0.17 -7.07 -30.04
CA ALA A 36 0.13 -5.69 -29.67
C ALA A 36 -0.96 -5.11 -28.76
N LYS A 37 -2.25 -5.34 -29.07
CA LYS A 37 -3.37 -4.92 -28.21
C LYS A 37 -3.22 -5.46 -26.77
N ARG A 38 -3.05 -6.77 -26.62
CA ARG A 38 -2.88 -7.41 -25.30
C ARG A 38 -1.65 -6.93 -24.53
N GLN A 39 -0.55 -6.68 -25.24
CA GLN A 39 0.67 -6.16 -24.61
C GLN A 39 0.46 -4.75 -24.04
N ARG A 40 -0.33 -3.93 -24.74
CA ARG A 40 -0.68 -2.59 -24.30
C ARG A 40 -1.61 -2.62 -23.09
N GLU A 41 -2.69 -3.40 -23.15
CA GLU A 41 -3.60 -3.64 -22.00
C GLU A 41 -2.83 -4.11 -20.76
N ALA A 42 -1.96 -5.12 -20.91
CA ALA A 42 -1.16 -5.63 -19.80
C ALA A 42 -0.20 -4.59 -19.22
N LYS A 43 0.34 -3.70 -20.05
CA LYS A 43 1.21 -2.61 -19.59
C LYS A 43 0.37 -1.53 -18.88
N THR A 44 -0.81 -1.16 -19.40
CA THR A 44 -1.75 -0.24 -18.74
C THR A 44 -2.17 -0.76 -17.37
N ILE A 45 -2.57 -2.03 -17.26
CA ILE A 45 -2.90 -2.67 -15.97
C ILE A 45 -1.73 -2.55 -15.01
N LYS A 46 -0.50 -2.84 -15.47
CA LYS A 46 0.69 -2.74 -14.62
C LYS A 46 0.92 -1.30 -14.11
N GLU A 47 0.72 -0.29 -14.95
CA GLU A 47 0.85 1.12 -14.56
C GLU A 47 -0.24 1.53 -13.55
N MET A 48 -1.48 1.09 -13.77
CA MET A 48 -2.58 1.31 -12.84
C MET A 48 -2.36 0.62 -11.49
N GLU A 49 -1.80 -0.60 -11.47
CA GLU A 49 -1.38 -1.29 -10.23
C GLU A 49 -0.28 -0.51 -9.49
N CYS A 50 0.67 0.10 -10.19
CA CYS A 50 1.66 0.98 -9.55
C CYS A 50 1.01 2.20 -8.89
N ILE A 51 0.02 2.83 -9.54
CA ILE A 51 -0.74 3.96 -8.97
C ILE A 51 -1.53 3.49 -7.74
N ARG A 52 -2.19 2.33 -7.85
CA ARG A 52 -2.95 1.71 -6.76
C ARG A 52 -2.09 1.47 -5.51
N GLU A 53 -0.91 0.88 -5.67
CA GLU A 53 0.02 0.66 -4.55
C GLU A 53 0.51 1.97 -3.93
N ALA A 54 0.76 3.01 -4.74
CA ALA A 54 1.09 4.34 -4.23
C ALA A 54 -0.05 4.94 -3.40
N VAL A 55 -1.31 4.79 -3.84
CA VAL A 55 -2.48 5.25 -3.08
C VAL A 55 -2.65 4.47 -1.79
N LEU A 56 -2.41 3.15 -1.80
CA LEU A 56 -2.42 2.35 -0.56
C LEU A 56 -1.34 2.82 0.41
N GLY A 57 -0.14 3.13 -0.07
CA GLY A 57 0.93 3.73 0.74
C GLY A 57 0.50 5.07 1.36
N TYR A 58 -0.05 5.97 0.55
CA TYR A 58 -0.57 7.26 1.01
C TYR A 58 -1.67 7.08 2.06
N TYR A 59 -2.64 6.20 1.81
CA TYR A 59 -3.75 5.94 2.72
C TYR A 59 -3.28 5.38 4.07
N ARG A 60 -2.26 4.52 4.08
CA ARG A 60 -1.68 4.00 5.33
C ARG A 60 -1.09 5.12 6.20
N ASN A 61 -0.47 6.12 5.58
CA ASN A 61 0.19 7.20 6.30
C ASN A 61 -0.77 8.30 6.74
N PHE A 62 -1.76 8.64 5.92
CA PHE A 62 -2.65 9.79 6.17
C PHE A 62 -4.08 9.41 6.55
N LEU A 63 -4.45 8.13 6.47
CA LEU A 63 -5.80 7.60 6.73
C LEU A 63 -6.90 8.28 5.90
N VAL A 64 -6.51 8.89 4.78
CA VAL A 64 -7.37 9.58 3.84
C VAL A 64 -6.85 9.30 2.43
N LEU A 65 -7.75 9.08 1.48
CA LEU A 65 -7.38 8.97 0.07
C LEU A 65 -7.00 10.37 -0.45
N PRO A 66 -5.95 10.49 -1.27
CA PRO A 66 -5.60 11.78 -1.84
C PRO A 66 -6.74 12.28 -2.72
N SER A 67 -6.97 13.59 -2.69
CA SER A 67 -8.01 14.18 -3.52
C SER A 67 -7.57 14.18 -4.99
N PRO A 68 -8.48 13.93 -5.95
CA PRO A 68 -8.13 14.04 -7.37
C PRO A 68 -7.62 15.44 -7.70
N ASP A 69 -6.66 15.50 -8.62
CA ASP A 69 -6.35 16.72 -9.33
C ASP A 69 -7.56 17.19 -10.17
N SER A 70 -7.53 18.45 -10.61
CA SER A 70 -8.59 19.04 -11.43
C SER A 70 -8.97 18.15 -12.62
N GLY A 71 -10.23 17.74 -12.67
CA GLY A 71 -10.77 16.91 -13.75
C GLY A 71 -10.55 15.42 -13.56
N TYR A 72 -10.61 14.91 -12.33
CA TYR A 72 -10.45 13.48 -12.00
C TYR A 72 -9.09 12.94 -12.44
N VAL A 73 -8.04 13.72 -12.25
CA VAL A 73 -6.68 13.33 -12.64
C VAL A 73 -5.95 12.75 -11.44
N VAL A 74 -5.08 11.77 -11.68
CA VAL A 74 -4.22 11.18 -10.65
C VAL A 74 -3.38 12.29 -9.97
N PRO A 75 -3.43 12.44 -8.64
CA PRO A 75 -2.68 13.45 -7.90
C PRO A 75 -1.20 13.02 -7.76
N ILE A 76 -0.44 13.17 -8.85
CA ILE A 76 0.93 12.66 -8.94
C ILE A 76 1.90 13.29 -7.92
N ASP A 77 1.65 14.54 -7.51
CA ASP A 77 2.50 15.24 -6.55
C ASP A 77 2.31 14.67 -5.14
N ASP A 78 1.05 14.39 -4.74
CA ASP A 78 0.72 13.78 -3.45
C ASP A 78 1.18 12.31 -3.37
N LEU A 79 1.13 11.60 -4.50
CA LEU A 79 1.50 10.19 -4.60
C LEU A 79 2.99 9.96 -4.90
N GLU A 80 3.78 11.03 -5.04
CA GLU A 80 5.21 10.98 -5.42
C GLU A 80 5.46 10.18 -6.71
N LEU A 81 4.51 10.21 -7.65
CA LEU A 81 4.57 9.46 -8.89
C LEU A 81 5.31 10.23 -9.99
N PRO A 82 5.97 9.55 -10.94
CA PRO A 82 6.55 10.22 -12.09
C PRO A 82 5.45 10.89 -12.94
N PRO A 83 5.73 11.99 -13.65
CA PRO A 83 4.74 12.68 -14.49
C PRO A 83 4.08 11.78 -15.57
N THR A 84 4.77 10.70 -15.96
CA THR A 84 4.26 9.69 -16.90
C THR A 84 3.03 8.95 -16.36
N ALA A 85 2.87 8.84 -15.03
CA ALA A 85 1.73 8.21 -14.39
C ALA A 85 0.43 9.01 -14.52
N ARG A 86 0.48 10.26 -15.01
CA ARG A 86 -0.71 11.08 -15.23
C ARG A 86 -1.48 10.67 -16.49
N THR A 87 -0.80 10.07 -17.47
CA THR A 87 -1.38 9.75 -18.77
C THR A 87 -1.12 8.31 -19.15
N ASP A 88 -2.10 7.69 -19.81
CA ASP A 88 -1.86 6.43 -20.49
C ASP A 88 -0.98 6.69 -21.71
N GLU A 89 0.34 6.53 -21.55
CA GLU A 89 1.32 6.78 -22.60
C GLU A 89 1.10 5.89 -23.82
N ILE A 90 0.47 4.73 -23.62
CA ILE A 90 0.26 3.74 -24.64
C ILE A 90 -0.93 4.11 -25.52
N TYR A 91 -1.95 4.68 -24.90
CA TYR A 91 -3.18 5.14 -25.52
C TYR A 91 -3.24 6.67 -25.52
N THR A 92 -2.27 7.28 -26.22
CA THR A 92 -2.29 8.65 -26.76
C THR A 92 -2.97 9.72 -25.88
N GLY A 93 -2.36 10.05 -24.76
CA GLY A 93 -2.54 11.37 -24.12
C GLY A 93 -3.85 11.59 -23.38
N LYS A 94 -4.64 10.54 -23.15
CA LYS A 94 -5.71 10.55 -22.14
C LYS A 94 -5.13 10.27 -20.75
N TYR A 95 -5.72 10.88 -19.74
CA TYR A 95 -5.35 10.66 -18.35
C TYR A 95 -6.05 9.43 -17.79
N TYR A 96 -5.48 8.82 -16.75
CA TYR A 96 -6.22 7.86 -15.93
C TYR A 96 -7.24 8.62 -15.10
N ALA A 97 -8.52 8.31 -15.26
CA ALA A 97 -9.56 8.90 -14.42
C ALA A 97 -9.41 8.35 -13.00
N TYR A 98 -9.21 9.26 -12.06
CA TYR A 98 -9.03 9.01 -10.64
C TYR A 98 -10.25 9.57 -9.91
N VAL A 99 -11.05 8.68 -9.32
CA VAL A 99 -12.21 9.08 -8.52
C VAL A 99 -12.09 8.48 -7.12
N ALA A 100 -11.95 9.34 -6.13
CA ALA A 100 -11.87 8.96 -4.73
C ALA A 100 -13.03 9.57 -3.95
N SER A 101 -13.61 8.79 -3.04
CA SER A 101 -14.54 9.25 -2.03
C SER A 101 -13.92 9.00 -0.66
N ASN A 102 -13.92 10.02 0.20
CA ASN A 102 -13.40 9.93 1.57
C ASN A 102 -14.52 9.89 2.62
N VAL A 103 -15.65 10.54 2.33
CA VAL A 103 -16.80 10.63 3.25
C VAL A 103 -18.07 10.97 2.47
N GLY A 104 -19.06 10.08 2.52
CA GLY A 104 -20.46 10.39 2.19
C GLY A 104 -20.99 9.72 0.92
N GLU A 105 -20.26 9.78 -0.18
CA GLU A 105 -20.72 9.20 -1.44
C GLU A 105 -20.18 7.78 -1.60
N THR A 106 -21.11 6.85 -1.72
CA THR A 106 -20.78 5.44 -1.92
C THR A 106 -20.48 5.21 -3.39
N LEU A 107 -19.23 4.86 -3.71
CA LEU A 107 -18.88 4.45 -5.07
C LEU A 107 -19.43 3.04 -5.34
N LYS A 108 -19.83 2.78 -6.58
CA LYS A 108 -20.31 1.48 -7.04
C LYS A 108 -19.56 1.02 -8.28
N VAL A 109 -19.28 -0.27 -8.33
CA VAL A 109 -18.76 -0.95 -9.52
C VAL A 109 -19.74 -2.06 -9.88
N ASP A 110 -20.23 -2.05 -11.11
CA ASP A 110 -21.26 -2.97 -11.63
C ASP A 110 -22.53 -3.01 -10.75
N GLY A 111 -22.93 -1.85 -10.23
CA GLY A 111 -24.06 -1.69 -9.31
C GLY A 111 -23.81 -2.16 -7.88
N GLN A 112 -22.65 -2.76 -7.57
CA GLN A 112 -22.26 -3.15 -6.22
C GLN A 112 -21.49 -2.03 -5.52
N SER A 113 -21.95 -1.64 -4.33
CA SER A 113 -21.22 -0.71 -3.47
C SER A 113 -19.85 -1.26 -3.08
N ILE A 114 -18.81 -0.44 -3.26
CA ILE A 114 -17.45 -0.71 -2.78
C ILE A 114 -17.10 0.05 -1.49
N GLY A 115 -18.05 0.80 -0.92
CA GLY A 115 -17.94 1.51 0.35
C GLY A 115 -17.96 3.03 0.24
N ASN A 116 -17.91 3.71 1.39
CA ASN A 116 -17.94 5.17 1.50
C ASN A 116 -16.55 5.83 1.45
N THR A 117 -15.52 5.02 1.69
CA THR A 117 -14.13 5.39 1.49
C THR A 117 -13.58 4.43 0.47
N ALA A 118 -13.43 4.88 -0.77
CA ALA A 118 -13.11 4.01 -1.90
C ALA A 118 -12.46 4.81 -3.03
N LEU A 119 -11.73 4.10 -3.87
CA LEU A 119 -11.08 4.63 -5.06
C LEU A 119 -11.52 3.83 -6.28
N VAL A 120 -11.74 4.52 -7.40
CA VAL A 120 -11.84 3.94 -8.73
C VAL A 120 -10.81 4.60 -9.64
N LEU A 121 -10.05 3.79 -10.37
CA LEU A 121 -9.07 4.19 -11.36
C LEU A 121 -9.46 3.59 -12.71
N ILE A 122 -9.59 4.43 -13.74
CA ILE A 122 -10.09 4.01 -15.06
C ILE A 122 -9.14 4.45 -16.16
N SER A 123 -8.83 3.55 -17.09
CA SER A 123 -8.25 3.88 -18.41
C SER A 123 -9.33 3.72 -19.47
N SER A 124 -9.41 4.67 -20.41
CA SER A 124 -10.37 4.69 -21.52
C SER A 124 -10.05 3.70 -22.65
N GLY A 125 -9.30 2.65 -22.34
CA GLY A 125 -8.93 1.60 -23.29
C GLY A 125 -8.23 2.06 -24.56
N VAL A 126 -8.40 1.28 -25.62
CA VAL A 126 -7.76 1.47 -26.92
C VAL A 126 -8.54 2.46 -27.79
N ASN A 127 -9.84 2.57 -27.56
CA ASN A 127 -10.73 3.45 -28.33
C ASN A 127 -10.66 4.92 -27.86
N LEU A 128 -10.07 5.20 -26.69
CA LEU A 128 -9.87 6.52 -26.09
C LEU A 128 -11.16 7.20 -25.60
N GLU A 129 -12.25 6.45 -25.51
CA GLU A 129 -13.57 6.91 -25.09
C GLU A 129 -13.95 6.14 -23.82
N PHE A 130 -14.34 6.85 -22.77
CA PHE A 130 -14.95 6.17 -21.63
C PHE A 130 -16.35 5.74 -22.05
N GLU A 131 -16.71 4.50 -21.77
CA GLU A 131 -17.94 3.88 -22.25
C GLU A 131 -18.88 3.54 -21.09
N GLU A 132 -20.18 3.48 -21.39
CA GLU A 132 -21.22 3.17 -20.40
C GLU A 132 -21.16 4.09 -19.17
N GLU A 133 -21.24 3.55 -17.95
CA GLU A 133 -21.22 4.34 -16.71
C GLU A 133 -19.87 5.04 -16.49
N ASN A 134 -18.79 4.60 -17.15
CA ASN A 134 -17.49 5.28 -17.04
C ASN A 134 -17.47 6.65 -17.76
N SER A 135 -18.48 6.94 -18.59
CA SER A 135 -18.56 8.20 -19.33
C SER A 135 -18.97 9.42 -18.48
N ASP A 136 -19.63 9.19 -17.33
CA ASP A 136 -19.97 10.23 -16.34
C ASP A 136 -19.22 9.98 -15.03
N LEU A 137 -18.03 10.55 -14.91
CA LEU A 137 -17.18 10.34 -13.73
C LEU A 137 -17.75 10.91 -12.41
N ALA A 138 -18.86 11.66 -12.46
CA ALA A 138 -19.41 12.40 -11.34
C ALA A 138 -20.57 11.71 -10.61
N ASP A 139 -21.16 10.66 -11.18
CA ASP A 139 -22.36 10.01 -10.60
C ASP A 139 -22.05 8.91 -9.57
N GLY A 140 -20.79 8.47 -9.51
CA GLY A 140 -20.31 7.46 -8.57
C GLY A 140 -20.65 6.02 -8.95
N GLU A 141 -21.10 5.76 -10.18
CA GLU A 141 -21.34 4.42 -10.71
C GLU A 141 -20.37 4.12 -11.87
N TYR A 142 -19.75 2.95 -11.84
CA TYR A 142 -18.73 2.57 -12.82
C TYR A 142 -18.94 1.13 -13.30
N THR A 143 -18.51 0.85 -14.52
CA THR A 143 -18.62 -0.48 -15.14
C THR A 143 -17.24 -1.08 -15.32
N GLN A 144 -17.03 -2.28 -14.80
CA GLN A 144 -15.80 -3.05 -15.03
C GLN A 144 -15.94 -3.97 -16.25
N ASP A 145 -17.11 -4.62 -16.41
CA ASP A 145 -17.39 -5.54 -17.51
C ASP A 145 -18.54 -5.01 -18.37
N GLY A 146 -18.20 -4.22 -19.40
CA GLY A 146 -19.21 -3.62 -20.26
C GLY A 146 -19.95 -4.61 -21.17
N THR A 147 -21.11 -4.16 -21.65
CA THR A 147 -22.03 -4.94 -22.48
C THR A 147 -21.90 -4.67 -23.97
N THR A 148 -21.28 -3.55 -24.35
CA THR A 148 -21.08 -3.20 -25.76
C THR A 148 -19.92 -3.97 -26.39
N ALA A 149 -19.96 -4.15 -27.72
CA ALA A 149 -18.88 -4.79 -28.45
C ALA A 149 -17.59 -3.96 -28.52
N ASN A 150 -17.67 -2.68 -28.15
CA ASN A 150 -16.55 -1.74 -28.20
C ASN A 150 -15.92 -1.51 -26.82
N PHE A 151 -16.58 -1.94 -25.74
CA PHE A 151 -16.09 -1.80 -24.37
C PHE A 151 -14.67 -2.31 -24.23
N ASP A 152 -13.75 -1.37 -23.99
CA ASP A 152 -12.35 -1.67 -23.74
C ASP A 152 -11.72 -0.87 -22.60
N ASP A 153 -12.57 -0.21 -21.81
CA ASP A 153 -12.17 0.42 -20.55
C ASP A 153 -11.52 -0.61 -19.61
N ILE A 154 -10.50 -0.15 -18.89
CA ILE A 154 -9.82 -0.93 -17.86
C ILE A 154 -10.05 -0.22 -16.54
N LEU A 155 -10.64 -0.94 -15.58
CA LEU A 155 -10.97 -0.41 -14.26
C LEU A 155 -10.24 -1.21 -13.18
N ILE A 156 -9.63 -0.48 -12.24
CA ILE A 156 -9.10 -1.01 -10.97
C ILE A 156 -9.73 -0.19 -9.85
N TYR A 157 -10.10 -0.83 -8.74
CA TYR A 157 -10.67 -0.12 -7.59
C TYR A 157 -10.04 -0.57 -6.27
N LEU A 158 -10.14 0.30 -5.26
CA LEU A 158 -9.88 -0.01 -3.86
C LEU A 158 -11.17 0.14 -3.08
N SER A 159 -11.65 -0.97 -2.50
CA SER A 159 -12.85 -0.96 -1.66
C SER A 159 -12.54 -0.51 -0.23
N ALA A 160 -13.56 -0.06 0.50
CA ALA A 160 -13.42 0.27 1.92
C ALA A 160 -12.90 -0.92 2.75
N ASN A 161 -13.27 -2.15 2.40
CA ASN A 161 -12.79 -3.35 3.09
C ASN A 161 -11.31 -3.61 2.84
N GLU A 162 -10.83 -3.32 1.64
CA GLU A 162 -9.42 -3.42 1.30
C GLU A 162 -8.60 -2.33 1.99
N LEU A 163 -9.09 -1.08 1.98
CA LEU A 163 -8.45 0.01 2.71
C LEU A 163 -8.39 -0.27 4.21
N ALA A 164 -9.48 -0.77 4.81
CA ALA A 164 -9.51 -1.18 6.21
C ALA A 164 -8.53 -2.34 6.50
N SER A 165 -8.48 -3.34 5.62
CA SER A 165 -7.51 -4.44 5.74
C SER A 165 -6.07 -3.93 5.64
N SER A 166 -5.83 -2.90 4.81
CA SER A 166 -4.50 -2.35 4.57
C SER A 166 -3.91 -1.59 5.76
N ILE A 167 -4.76 -1.20 6.73
CA ILE A 167 -4.39 -0.52 7.98
C ILE A 167 -4.69 -1.36 9.23
N ALA A 168 -5.16 -2.60 9.06
CA ALA A 168 -5.53 -3.45 10.20
C ALA A 168 -4.36 -3.70 11.15
N TRP A 169 -3.14 -3.74 10.61
CA TRP A 169 -1.90 -3.86 11.37
C TRP A 169 -1.63 -2.62 12.26
N SER A 170 -2.06 -1.42 11.87
CA SER A 170 -1.82 -0.20 12.67
C SER A 170 -2.60 -0.26 13.97
N ARG A 171 -3.83 -0.78 13.94
CA ARG A 171 -4.61 -0.99 15.17
C ARG A 171 -3.97 -2.02 16.09
N GLU A 172 -3.39 -3.08 15.52
CA GLU A 172 -2.67 -4.09 16.31
C GLU A 172 -1.46 -3.45 17.01
N ILE A 173 -0.70 -2.62 16.29
CA ILE A 173 0.42 -1.85 16.86
C ILE A 173 -0.04 -0.90 17.96
N ASP A 174 -1.11 -0.13 17.75
CA ASP A 174 -1.61 0.80 18.76
C ASP A 174 -2.01 0.07 20.06
N GLU A 175 -2.65 -1.09 19.93
CA GLU A 175 -3.01 -1.95 21.06
C GLU A 175 -1.74 -2.47 21.78
N GLU A 176 -0.72 -2.92 21.05
CA GLU A 176 0.54 -3.39 21.63
C GLU A 176 1.33 -2.26 22.30
N VAL A 177 1.50 -1.13 21.63
CA VAL A 177 2.15 0.07 22.17
C VAL A 177 1.46 0.52 23.46
N SER A 178 0.13 0.49 23.51
CA SER A 178 -0.61 0.80 24.74
C SER A 178 -0.27 -0.16 25.89
N VAL A 179 -0.08 -1.45 25.62
CA VAL A 179 0.33 -2.44 26.62
C VAL A 179 1.77 -2.19 27.08
N LEU A 180 2.68 -1.90 26.14
CA LEU A 180 4.08 -1.57 26.43
C LEU A 180 4.19 -0.31 27.29
N ASN A 181 3.44 0.74 26.97
CA ASN A 181 3.39 1.99 27.74
C ASN A 181 2.85 1.76 29.15
N GLN A 182 1.81 0.95 29.29
CA GLN A 182 1.28 0.57 30.59
C GLN A 182 2.32 -0.20 31.42
N ALA A 183 3.05 -1.14 30.81
CA ALA A 183 4.12 -1.89 31.48
C ALA A 183 5.30 -0.99 31.85
N GLY A 184 5.76 -0.11 30.95
CA GLY A 184 6.83 0.86 31.23
C GLY A 184 6.48 1.75 32.42
N ARG A 185 5.23 2.23 32.47
CA ARG A 185 4.73 2.98 33.62
C ARG A 185 4.72 2.16 34.91
N LEU A 186 4.29 0.90 34.87
CA LEU A 186 4.32 0.02 36.04
C LEU A 186 5.74 -0.23 36.55
N LEU A 187 6.72 -0.41 35.66
CA LEU A 187 8.13 -0.55 36.04
C LEU A 187 8.65 0.74 36.69
N ALA A 188 8.47 1.87 36.01
CA ALA A 188 8.97 3.16 36.50
C ALA A 188 8.27 3.62 37.80
N GLU A 189 7.03 3.21 38.04
CA GLU A 189 6.33 3.49 39.29
C GLU A 189 6.75 2.55 40.41
N ASN A 190 7.03 1.25 40.17
CA ASN A 190 7.14 0.26 41.25
C ASN A 190 8.54 -0.28 41.54
N ASP A 191 9.57 0.24 40.89
CA ASP A 191 10.98 -0.07 41.19
C ASP A 191 11.57 1.11 41.99
N ASP A 192 11.47 1.00 43.31
CA ASP A 192 11.84 2.07 44.26
C ASP A 192 13.33 2.04 44.66
N ASP A 193 14.03 0.93 44.45
CA ASP A 193 15.46 0.78 44.72
C ASP A 193 16.36 0.91 43.47
N GLY A 194 15.75 0.90 42.28
CA GLY A 194 16.37 1.15 40.99
C GLY A 194 17.15 -0.04 40.43
N ASP A 195 16.83 -1.26 40.86
CA ASP A 195 17.54 -2.47 40.45
C ASP A 195 17.02 -3.09 39.13
N GLY A 196 15.93 -2.55 38.59
CA GLY A 196 15.30 -2.96 37.34
C GLY A 196 14.24 -4.04 37.49
N PHE A 197 13.87 -4.40 38.72
CA PHE A 197 12.81 -5.37 39.01
C PHE A 197 11.57 -4.67 39.57
N VAL A 198 10.40 -5.16 39.16
CA VAL A 198 9.16 -4.81 39.86
C VAL A 198 9.08 -5.74 41.06
N ASP A 199 9.63 -5.30 42.18
CA ASP A 199 9.38 -5.96 43.46
C ASP A 199 8.74 -5.01 44.47
N GLU A 200 7.76 -5.56 45.17
CA GLU A 200 7.13 -4.88 46.29
C GLU A 200 8.04 -5.16 47.48
N ASP A 201 9.13 -4.39 47.62
CA ASP A 201 10.09 -4.61 48.68
C ASP A 201 9.33 -4.62 50.02
N PRO A 202 9.35 -5.73 50.80
CA PRO A 202 8.48 -5.89 51.95
C PRO A 202 9.01 -5.07 53.12
N GLY A 203 8.78 -3.76 53.08
CA GLY A 203 8.88 -2.86 54.23
C GLY A 203 10.31 -2.63 54.74
N GLY A 204 11.01 -1.68 54.11
CA GLY A 204 11.97 -0.86 54.85
C GLY A 204 11.25 0.00 55.91
N GLU A 205 11.90 0.33 57.03
CA GLU A 205 11.31 0.95 58.25
C GLU A 205 10.52 2.27 58.04
N ASN A 206 10.54 2.86 56.83
CA ASN A 206 9.81 4.07 56.47
C ASN A 206 8.63 3.87 55.50
N CYS A 207 8.48 2.67 54.94
CA CYS A 207 7.36 2.28 54.09
C CYS A 207 6.40 1.50 55.00
N GLY A 208 5.19 1.98 55.21
CA GLY A 208 4.30 1.37 56.19
C GLY A 208 4.07 -0.10 55.83
N VAL A 209 4.06 -1.01 56.82
CA VAL A 209 3.70 -2.44 56.64
C VAL A 209 2.25 -2.67 56.12
N GLU A 210 1.58 -1.61 55.66
CA GLU A 210 0.19 -1.60 55.20
C GLU A 210 0.05 -0.99 53.80
N ASP A 211 1.14 -0.62 53.12
CA ASP A 211 1.03 -0.10 51.76
C ASP A 211 0.63 -1.21 50.79
N LEU A 212 -0.36 -0.89 49.96
CA LEU A 212 -0.74 -1.70 48.80
C LEU A 212 0.45 -1.73 47.82
N PRO A 213 0.55 -2.74 46.94
CA PRO A 213 1.49 -2.77 45.82
C PRO A 213 1.65 -1.37 45.20
N GLY A 214 2.81 -0.73 45.37
CA GLY A 214 2.95 0.67 44.99
C GLY A 214 4.17 1.38 45.58
N ASN A 215 4.77 2.21 44.73
CA ASN A 215 5.82 3.18 45.03
C ASN A 215 5.73 3.85 46.42
N CYS A 216 6.71 3.61 47.29
CA CYS A 216 6.72 4.19 48.63
C CYS A 216 7.23 5.64 48.68
N ASP A 217 7.98 6.10 47.67
CA ASP A 217 8.49 7.47 47.58
C ASP A 217 7.70 8.36 46.60
N ALA A 218 6.76 7.76 45.86
CA ALA A 218 5.99 8.34 44.77
C ALA A 218 6.86 8.97 43.65
N ILE A 219 8.12 8.57 43.54
CA ILE A 219 9.07 9.02 42.52
C ILE A 219 9.07 8.03 41.37
N THR A 220 8.68 8.50 40.20
CA THR A 220 8.72 7.71 38.97
C THR A 220 10.16 7.69 38.42
N HIS A 221 10.78 6.51 38.36
CA HIS A 221 12.16 6.33 37.86
C HIS A 221 12.17 5.87 36.40
N TRP A 222 11.90 6.78 35.46
CA TRP A 222 11.84 6.44 34.03
C TRP A 222 13.16 5.96 33.41
N ASP A 223 14.31 6.25 34.05
CA ASP A 223 15.63 5.79 33.62
C ASP A 223 15.77 4.25 33.64
N LEU A 224 14.85 3.54 34.31
CA LEU A 224 14.77 2.08 34.36
C LEU A 224 14.18 1.48 33.08
N VAL A 225 13.40 2.27 32.34
CA VAL A 225 12.87 1.86 31.04
C VAL A 225 13.90 2.23 29.99
N THR A 226 14.53 1.22 29.39
CA THR A 226 15.56 1.42 28.36
C THR A 226 15.21 0.74 27.04
N GLY A 227 13.99 0.23 26.91
CA GLY A 227 13.53 -0.59 25.78
C GLY A 227 12.67 -1.76 26.26
N VAL A 228 12.25 -2.64 25.34
CA VAL A 228 11.35 -3.74 25.70
C VAL A 228 12.04 -4.74 26.63
N GLN A 229 13.36 -4.93 26.50
CA GLN A 229 14.13 -5.83 27.35
C GLN A 229 14.06 -5.48 28.86
N SER A 230 13.95 -4.20 29.24
CA SER A 230 13.82 -3.85 30.67
C SER A 230 12.47 -4.31 31.23
N LEU A 231 11.40 -4.28 30.43
CA LEU A 231 10.08 -4.81 30.80
C LEU A 231 10.09 -6.33 30.95
N VAL A 232 10.84 -7.03 30.09
CA VAL A 232 11.05 -8.48 30.20
C VAL A 232 11.83 -8.83 31.46
N ASN A 233 12.89 -8.08 31.77
CA ASN A 233 13.68 -8.28 32.98
C ASN A 233 12.85 -8.03 34.25
N GLY A 234 12.01 -7.00 34.23
CA GLY A 234 11.05 -6.70 35.30
C GLY A 234 9.86 -7.67 35.37
N GLY A 235 9.79 -8.68 34.49
CA GLY A 235 8.76 -9.71 34.51
C GLY A 235 7.36 -9.24 34.09
N LEU A 236 7.24 -8.03 33.53
CA LEU A 236 5.96 -7.44 33.12
C LEU A 236 5.48 -7.99 31.77
N ILE A 237 6.40 -8.43 30.93
CA ILE A 237 6.11 -9.02 29.62
C ILE A 237 6.88 -10.34 29.51
N SER A 238 6.18 -11.39 29.11
CA SER A 238 6.75 -12.74 28.96
C SER A 238 6.51 -13.36 27.59
N ASN A 239 5.66 -12.74 26.76
CA ASN A 239 5.38 -13.24 25.42
C ASN A 239 6.38 -12.65 24.41
N PRO A 240 7.22 -13.48 23.75
CA PRO A 240 8.18 -13.00 22.76
C PRO A 240 7.52 -12.31 21.56
N ASP A 241 6.25 -12.59 21.29
CA ASP A 241 5.52 -12.01 20.15
C ASP A 241 5.26 -10.49 20.34
N HIS A 242 5.25 -9.98 21.58
CA HIS A 242 5.10 -8.54 21.87
C HIS A 242 6.43 -7.77 21.91
N LEU A 243 7.55 -8.45 21.61
CA LEU A 243 8.87 -7.82 21.61
C LEU A 243 9.17 -7.09 20.32
N VAL A 244 8.48 -7.47 19.24
CA VAL A 244 8.69 -6.92 17.90
C VAL A 244 7.37 -6.49 17.30
N ASP A 245 7.42 -5.44 16.50
CA ASP A 245 6.29 -4.98 15.70
C ASP A 245 5.97 -5.97 14.56
N PRO A 246 4.88 -5.77 13.79
CA PRO A 246 4.53 -6.62 12.65
C PRO A 246 5.60 -6.74 11.55
N TRP A 247 6.61 -5.87 11.55
CA TRP A 247 7.73 -5.89 10.62
C TRP A 247 8.94 -6.64 11.20
N GLY A 248 8.87 -7.12 12.43
CA GLY A 248 9.94 -7.85 13.11
C GLY A 248 11.04 -6.96 13.65
N THR A 249 10.75 -5.68 13.91
CA THR A 249 11.66 -4.72 14.56
C THR A 249 11.27 -4.57 16.01
N GLU A 250 12.23 -4.49 16.93
CA GLU A 250 11.92 -4.24 18.35
C GLU A 250 11.31 -2.84 18.51
N TYR A 251 10.29 -2.72 19.38
CA TYR A 251 9.69 -1.44 19.69
C TYR A 251 10.72 -0.47 20.29
N CYS A 252 10.68 0.79 19.84
CA CYS A 252 11.58 1.84 20.26
C CYS A 252 11.04 2.51 21.53
N TRP A 253 11.94 2.91 22.43
CA TRP A 253 11.59 3.65 23.65
C TRP A 253 11.98 5.12 23.50
N ASP A 254 11.01 6.02 23.60
CA ASP A 254 11.24 7.45 23.71
C ASP A 254 11.47 7.83 25.18
N SER A 255 12.73 7.97 25.57
CA SER A 255 13.11 8.41 26.91
C SER A 255 12.64 9.81 27.30
N VAL A 256 12.28 10.67 26.33
CA VAL A 256 11.85 12.06 26.58
C VAL A 256 10.36 12.12 26.87
N ASN A 257 9.55 11.42 26.06
CA ASN A 257 8.09 11.38 26.22
C ASN A 257 7.61 10.21 27.09
N HIS A 258 8.50 9.27 27.40
CA HIS A 258 8.24 8.06 28.18
C HIS A 258 7.21 7.13 27.52
N GLU A 259 7.35 6.96 26.21
CA GLU A 259 6.43 6.16 25.40
C GLU A 259 7.18 5.26 24.43
N PHE A 260 6.62 4.08 24.19
CA PHE A 260 7.02 3.15 23.15
C PHE A 260 6.37 3.56 21.82
N TYR A 261 7.05 3.23 20.74
CA TYR A 261 6.57 3.40 19.37
C TYR A 261 7.19 2.35 18.45
N SER A 262 6.65 2.18 17.26
CA SER A 262 7.23 1.29 16.24
C SER A 262 8.01 2.09 15.20
N ALA A 263 9.14 1.53 14.74
CA ALA A 263 9.98 2.07 13.67
C ALA A 263 9.40 1.87 12.25
N GLY A 264 8.14 1.43 12.17
CA GLY A 264 7.42 1.36 10.90
C GLY A 264 7.88 0.29 9.91
N PRO A 265 7.23 0.24 8.73
CA PRO A 265 7.56 -0.67 7.64
C PRO A 265 9.02 -0.65 7.17
N ASN A 266 9.70 0.51 7.21
CA ASN A 266 11.07 0.66 6.74
C ASN A 266 12.12 0.12 7.74
N LYS A 267 11.70 -0.19 8.98
CA LYS A 267 12.52 -0.73 10.08
C LYS A 267 13.66 0.17 10.54
N THR A 268 13.52 1.46 10.32
CA THR A 268 14.52 2.49 10.62
C THR A 268 13.88 3.49 11.56
N ASP A 269 14.37 3.53 12.80
CA ASP A 269 13.94 4.52 13.78
C ASP A 269 14.33 5.94 13.30
N GLU A 270 13.31 6.77 13.07
CA GLU A 270 13.45 8.17 12.68
C GLU A 270 12.97 9.14 13.78
N GLY A 271 12.78 8.63 15.01
CA GLY A 271 12.36 9.40 16.18
C GLY A 271 10.96 10.00 16.04
N CYS A 272 9.97 9.17 15.66
CA CYS A 272 8.62 9.60 15.28
C CYS A 272 8.57 10.38 13.97
N GLY A 273 9.55 10.14 13.09
CA GLY A 273 9.61 10.68 11.73
C GLY A 273 9.18 9.66 10.69
N GLY A 274 9.00 10.10 9.44
CA GLY A 274 8.79 9.19 8.30
C GLY A 274 7.56 8.29 8.45
N ASP A 275 7.80 6.99 8.55
CA ASP A 275 6.80 5.93 8.73
C ASP A 275 6.80 5.31 10.14
N ASP A 276 7.50 5.93 11.10
CA ASP A 276 7.37 5.60 12.52
C ASP A 276 5.93 5.79 12.99
N ILE A 277 5.51 4.97 13.95
CA ILE A 277 4.14 4.93 14.47
C ILE A 277 4.19 5.26 15.93
N CYS A 278 3.96 6.55 16.18
CA CYS A 278 3.99 7.12 17.51
C CYS A 278 2.58 7.41 18.03
N PRO A 279 2.41 7.39 19.37
CA PRO A 279 1.15 7.74 20.05
C PRO A 279 0.62 9.16 19.73
#